data_AF-A0A8C7END3-F1
#
_entry.id   AF-A0A8C7END3-F1
#
_cell.length_a   1.000
_cell.length_b   1.000
_cell.length_c   1.000
_cell.angle_alpha   90.00
_cell.angle_beta   90.00
_cell.angle_gamma   90.00
#
_symmetry.space_group_name_H-M   'P 1'
#
loop_
_entity.id
_entity.type
_entity.pdbx_description
1 polymer ?
#
loop_
_entity_poly.entity_id
_entity_poly.type
_entity_poly.pdbx_seq_one_letter_code
_entity_poly.pdbx_strand_id
1 'polypeptide(L)'
;MKLAHVILLHLCFCLSFCKLSAIKKTPQNDLVDKKCLTEKYTHLSCSKVFCQPWQKCIDGTCICKLPYQCPKNGTAVCSTNGKTYPTYCQQKSVECLRPESKFLNSGACTAQGQFGVSVKYGNTTSEGIVEVKLVDQDKEMFICKKTWSIIEANVACLELGFQL
;
A
#
# COMPACT_ATOMS: atom_id res chain seq x y z
N MET A 1 -75.57 -0.05 -19.26
CA MET A 1 -74.61 -1.17 -19.08
C MET A 1 -73.42 -1.16 -20.07
N LYS A 2 -72.96 -0.01 -20.57
CA LYS A 2 -71.74 0.05 -21.42
C LYS A 2 -70.64 0.97 -20.87
N LEU A 3 -71.00 1.94 -20.02
CA LEU A 3 -70.03 2.88 -19.43
C LEU A 3 -69.19 2.25 -18.29
N ALA A 4 -69.83 1.40 -17.45
CA ALA A 4 -69.14 0.73 -16.34
C ALA A 4 -68.09 -0.30 -16.80
N HIS A 5 -68.31 -0.96 -17.94
CA HIS A 5 -67.34 -1.90 -18.52
C HIS A 5 -66.14 -1.19 -19.18
N VAL A 6 -66.36 -0.02 -19.78
CA VAL A 6 -65.27 0.78 -20.37
C VAL A 6 -64.37 1.38 -19.28
N ILE A 7 -64.96 1.80 -18.15
CA ILE A 7 -64.22 2.29 -16.99
C ILE A 7 -63.41 1.16 -16.33
N LEU A 8 -63.99 -0.05 -16.21
CA LEU A 8 -63.30 -1.22 -15.64
C LEU A 8 -62.14 -1.71 -16.54
N LEU A 9 -62.30 -1.65 -17.87
CA LEU A 9 -61.22 -1.97 -18.81
C LEU A 9 -60.08 -0.94 -18.79
N HIS A 10 -60.38 0.35 -18.65
CA HIS A 10 -59.35 1.40 -18.53
C HIS A 10 -58.59 1.37 -17.20
N LEU A 11 -59.27 1.01 -16.10
CA LEU A 11 -58.63 0.79 -14.79
C LEU A 11 -57.70 -0.44 -14.81
N CYS A 12 -58.08 -1.53 -15.50
CA CYS A 12 -57.22 -2.70 -15.70
C CYS A 12 -55.99 -2.41 -16.58
N PHE A 13 -56.12 -1.56 -17.60
CA PHE A 13 -54.98 -1.14 -18.42
C PHE A 13 -54.02 -0.26 -17.63
N CYS A 14 -54.50 0.65 -16.77
CA CYS A 14 -53.62 1.46 -15.91
C CYS A 14 -52.85 0.63 -14.88
N LEU A 15 -53.47 -0.44 -14.34
CA LEU A 15 -52.81 -1.36 -13.40
C LEU A 15 -51.75 -2.25 -14.08
N SER A 16 -51.85 -2.47 -15.40
CA SER A 16 -50.92 -3.29 -16.16
C SER A 16 -49.67 -2.51 -16.61
N PHE A 17 -49.79 -1.20 -16.85
CA PHE A 17 -48.67 -0.33 -17.25
C PHE A 17 -47.91 0.33 -16.08
N CYS A 18 -48.39 0.17 -14.83
CA CYS A 18 -47.66 0.64 -13.65
C CYS A 18 -46.55 -0.35 -13.17
N LYS A 19 -46.34 -1.46 -13.89
CA LYS A 19 -45.03 -2.15 -13.90
C LYS A 19 -44.10 -1.47 -14.90
N LEU A 20 -43.94 -0.15 -14.76
CA LEU A 20 -42.67 0.46 -15.12
C LEU A 20 -41.70 -0.16 -14.14
N SER A 21 -40.96 -1.17 -14.60
CA SER A 21 -39.81 -1.71 -13.89
C SER A 21 -39.08 -0.52 -13.30
N ALA A 22 -39.24 -0.33 -12.00
CA ALA A 22 -38.26 0.36 -11.22
C ALA A 22 -36.98 -0.37 -11.61
N ILE A 23 -36.19 0.27 -12.47
CA ILE A 23 -34.78 -0.01 -12.53
C ILE A 23 -34.40 0.18 -11.07
N LYS A 24 -34.34 -0.93 -10.33
CA LYS A 24 -33.63 -1.00 -9.07
C LYS A 24 -32.26 -0.53 -9.51
N LYS A 25 -31.99 0.77 -9.35
CA LYS A 25 -30.64 1.25 -9.18
C LYS A 25 -30.18 0.44 -7.99
N THR A 26 -29.53 -0.69 -8.25
CA THR A 26 -28.80 -1.44 -7.25
C THR A 26 -27.99 -0.37 -6.54
N PRO A 27 -28.27 -0.07 -5.26
CA PRO A 27 -27.46 0.88 -4.53
C PRO A 27 -26.05 0.32 -4.65
N GLN A 28 -25.16 1.14 -5.18
CA GLN A 28 -23.75 0.85 -5.42
C GLN A 28 -23.25 -0.24 -4.47
N ASN A 29 -23.01 -1.41 -5.07
CA ASN A 29 -22.77 -2.69 -4.42
C ASN A 29 -21.86 -2.54 -3.19
N ASP A 30 -22.23 -3.12 -2.05
CA ASP A 30 -21.35 -3.25 -0.89
C ASP A 30 -20.14 -4.13 -1.29
N LEU A 31 -19.06 -3.49 -1.77
CA LEU A 31 -17.86 -4.16 -2.28
C LEU A 31 -17.00 -4.76 -1.16
N VAL A 32 -17.30 -4.44 0.10
CA VAL A 32 -16.49 -4.79 1.27
C VAL A 32 -17.21 -5.84 2.11
N ASP A 33 -16.53 -6.95 2.37
CA ASP A 33 -17.06 -7.99 3.26
C ASP A 33 -16.85 -7.61 4.73
N LYS A 34 -17.95 -7.33 5.45
CA LYS A 34 -17.93 -6.98 6.87
C LYS A 34 -17.32 -8.07 7.76
N LYS A 35 -17.39 -9.34 7.34
CA LYS A 35 -16.79 -10.45 8.09
C LYS A 35 -15.27 -10.35 8.09
N CYS A 36 -14.65 -10.02 6.96
CA CYS A 36 -13.18 -9.95 6.86
C CYS A 36 -12.59 -8.73 7.58
N LEU A 37 -13.38 -7.66 7.77
CA LEU A 37 -12.97 -6.49 8.55
C LEU A 37 -12.72 -6.83 10.03
N THR A 38 -13.43 -7.83 10.57
CA THR A 38 -13.24 -8.30 11.96
C THR A 38 -11.86 -8.93 12.13
N GLU A 39 -11.34 -9.58 11.09
CA GLU A 39 -10.05 -10.27 11.07
C GLU A 39 -8.87 -9.32 10.89
N LYS A 40 -9.11 -8.08 10.44
CA LYS A 40 -8.09 -7.02 10.25
C LYS A 40 -6.87 -7.48 9.45
N TYR A 41 -7.11 -8.17 8.33
CA TYR A 41 -6.03 -8.63 7.47
C TYR A 41 -5.14 -7.48 6.99
N THR A 42 -3.83 -7.71 6.97
CA THR A 42 -2.82 -6.76 6.52
C THR A 42 -1.92 -7.39 5.44
N HIS A 43 -0.88 -6.67 5.02
CA HIS A 43 0.16 -7.21 4.15
C HIS A 43 0.93 -8.39 4.78
N LEU A 44 0.78 -8.63 6.09
CA LEU A 44 1.37 -9.77 6.79
C LEU A 44 0.42 -10.97 6.88
N SER A 45 -0.81 -10.90 6.37
CA SER A 45 -1.77 -11.99 6.43
C SER A 45 -1.65 -12.92 5.21
N CYS A 46 -0.93 -14.03 5.36
CA CYS A 46 -0.67 -14.95 4.24
C CYS A 46 -1.90 -15.75 3.77
N SER A 47 -3.01 -15.68 4.50
CA SER A 47 -4.32 -16.15 4.04
C SER A 47 -4.91 -15.30 2.90
N LYS A 48 -4.36 -14.10 2.65
CA LYS A 48 -4.85 -13.15 1.64
C LYS A 48 -3.80 -12.74 0.61
N VAL A 49 -2.54 -12.62 1.00
CA VAL A 49 -1.45 -12.18 0.12
C VAL A 49 -0.21 -13.04 0.28
N PHE A 50 0.66 -13.10 -0.74
CA PHE A 50 1.95 -13.77 -0.59
C PHE A 50 2.88 -12.97 0.33
N CYS A 51 3.62 -13.67 1.20
CA CYS A 51 4.67 -13.04 2.00
C CYS A 51 5.82 -12.53 1.13
N GLN A 52 6.53 -11.52 1.63
CA GLN A 52 7.74 -11.03 0.97
C GLN A 52 8.83 -12.11 0.91
N PRO A 53 9.80 -12.03 -0.02
CA PRO A 53 10.85 -13.05 -0.19
C PRO A 53 11.65 -13.35 1.09
N TRP A 54 11.89 -12.32 1.92
CA TRP A 54 12.58 -12.40 3.22
C TRP A 54 11.67 -12.79 4.40
N GLN A 55 10.45 -13.25 4.13
CA GLN A 55 9.47 -13.75 5.11
C GLN A 55 9.01 -15.16 4.75
N LYS A 56 8.43 -15.87 5.73
CA LYS A 56 7.76 -17.16 5.58
C LYS A 56 6.38 -17.13 6.24
N CYS A 57 5.43 -17.89 5.70
CA CYS A 57 4.08 -18.01 6.26
C CYS A 57 4.07 -19.08 7.37
N ILE A 58 3.69 -18.68 8.58
CA ILE A 58 3.43 -19.57 9.71
C ILE A 58 2.09 -19.14 10.32
N ASP A 59 1.16 -20.09 10.48
CA ASP A 59 -0.15 -19.88 11.09
C ASP A 59 -0.92 -18.68 10.52
N GLY A 60 -0.92 -18.54 9.18
CA GLY A 60 -1.63 -17.45 8.50
C GLY A 60 -0.96 -16.08 8.59
N THR A 61 0.22 -15.98 9.21
CA THR A 61 1.00 -14.75 9.37
C THR A 61 2.39 -14.84 8.72
N CYS A 62 2.80 -13.78 8.04
CA CYS A 62 4.13 -13.63 7.48
C CYS A 62 5.12 -13.22 8.58
N ILE A 63 6.05 -14.11 8.89
CA ILE A 63 7.11 -13.86 9.86
C ILE A 63 8.47 -13.76 9.18
N CYS A 64 9.38 -13.00 9.77
CA CYS A 64 10.72 -12.78 9.22
C CYS A 64 11.50 -14.12 9.10
N LYS A 65 12.16 -14.33 7.96
CA LYS A 65 13.17 -15.38 7.83
C LYS A 65 14.48 -14.93 8.48
N LEU A 66 15.29 -15.89 8.88
CA LEU A 66 16.68 -15.62 9.28
C LEU A 66 17.53 -15.38 8.02
N PRO A 67 18.57 -14.52 8.08
CA PRO A 67 19.33 -14.12 6.88
C PRO A 67 19.95 -15.29 6.10
N TYR A 68 20.38 -16.36 6.79
CA TYR A 68 20.94 -17.53 6.14
C TYR A 68 19.92 -18.37 5.34
N GLN A 69 18.61 -18.13 5.54
CA GLN A 69 17.53 -18.78 4.79
C GLN A 69 17.23 -18.08 3.45
N CYS A 70 17.80 -16.89 3.23
CA CYS A 70 17.71 -16.21 1.95
C CYS A 70 18.60 -16.88 0.88
N PRO A 71 18.21 -16.80 -0.40
CA PRO A 71 19.10 -17.15 -1.51
C PRO A 71 20.41 -16.36 -1.45
N LYS A 72 21.52 -17.04 -1.75
CA LYS A 72 22.87 -16.46 -1.73
C LYS A 72 23.25 -15.76 -3.04
N ASN A 73 22.48 -15.98 -4.10
CA ASN A 73 22.68 -15.33 -5.39
C ASN A 73 22.08 -13.93 -5.36
N GLY A 74 22.88 -12.93 -5.70
CA GLY A 74 22.45 -11.54 -5.78
C GLY A 74 23.61 -10.56 -5.76
N THR A 75 23.29 -9.28 -5.71
CA THR A 75 24.26 -8.18 -5.60
C THR A 75 24.34 -7.67 -4.17
N ALA A 76 25.52 -7.21 -3.79
CA ALA A 76 25.74 -6.61 -2.48
C ALA A 76 24.90 -5.34 -2.30
N VAL A 77 24.49 -5.06 -1.07
CA VAL A 77 23.75 -3.86 -0.69
C VAL A 77 24.25 -3.29 0.64
N CYS A 78 24.07 -1.99 0.85
CA CYS A 78 24.40 -1.30 2.08
C CYS A 78 23.14 -0.99 2.91
N SER A 79 23.29 -1.08 4.23
CA SER A 79 22.27 -0.66 5.20
C SER A 79 22.69 0.64 5.90
N THR A 80 21.72 1.37 6.46
CA THR A 80 21.91 2.61 7.22
C THR A 80 22.83 2.46 8.44
N ASN A 81 23.02 1.24 8.94
CA ASN A 81 23.99 0.93 10.01
C ASN A 81 25.45 0.81 9.52
N GLY A 82 25.73 1.14 8.25
CA GLY A 82 27.07 1.06 7.64
C GLY A 82 27.53 -0.36 7.30
N LYS A 83 26.66 -1.37 7.41
CA LYS A 83 26.98 -2.76 7.11
C LYS A 83 26.61 -3.12 5.67
N THR A 84 27.55 -3.73 4.97
CA THR A 84 27.32 -4.35 3.66
C THR A 84 26.79 -5.78 3.84
N TYR A 85 25.73 -6.11 3.10
CA TYR A 85 25.13 -7.44 3.04
C TYR A 85 25.36 -8.07 1.66
N PRO A 86 25.60 -9.39 1.59
CA PRO A 86 25.82 -10.09 0.32
C PRO A 86 24.66 -9.98 -0.68
N THR A 87 23.41 -9.95 -0.20
CA THR A 87 22.22 -9.80 -1.05
C THR A 87 21.15 -8.91 -0.39
N TYR A 88 20.27 -8.34 -1.22
CA TYR A 88 19.12 -7.56 -0.76
C TYR A 88 18.19 -8.33 0.18
N CYS A 89 17.93 -9.62 -0.11
CA CYS A 89 17.10 -10.46 0.76
C CYS A 89 17.66 -10.54 2.18
N GLN A 90 18.99 -10.69 2.32
CA GLN A 90 19.62 -10.77 3.63
C GLN A 90 19.51 -9.46 4.40
N GLN A 91 19.71 -8.31 3.75
CA GLN A 91 19.51 -7.00 4.38
C GLN A 91 18.06 -6.83 4.85
N LYS A 92 17.07 -7.09 3.97
CA LYS A 92 15.64 -6.97 4.34
C LYS A 92 15.20 -7.97 5.41
N SER A 93 15.79 -9.17 5.45
CA SER A 93 15.51 -10.14 6.51
C SER A 93 16.02 -9.64 7.87
N VAL A 94 17.17 -8.97 7.91
CA VAL A 94 17.65 -8.31 9.13
C VAL A 94 16.77 -7.12 9.48
N GLU A 95 16.42 -6.27 8.52
CA GLU A 95 15.51 -5.13 8.75
C GLU A 95 14.17 -5.57 9.34
N CYS A 96 13.62 -6.69 8.86
CA CYS A 96 12.39 -7.28 9.39
C CYS A 96 12.54 -7.67 10.88
N LEU A 97 13.70 -8.20 11.28
CA LEU A 97 14.02 -8.56 12.67
C LEU A 97 14.43 -7.35 13.51
N ARG A 98 14.96 -6.30 12.87
CA ARG A 98 15.63 -5.13 13.43
C ARG A 98 15.31 -3.89 12.58
N PRO A 99 14.17 -3.23 12.83
CA PRO A 99 13.65 -2.15 11.97
C PRO A 99 14.61 -0.98 11.74
N GLU A 100 15.60 -0.79 12.61
CA GLU A 100 16.63 0.24 12.48
C GLU A 100 17.60 0.01 11.30
N SER A 101 17.75 -1.24 10.84
CA SER A 101 18.71 -1.62 9.78
C SER A 101 18.12 -1.43 8.38
N LYS A 102 17.64 -0.22 8.08
CA LYS A 102 17.04 0.14 6.77
C LYS A 102 18.03 0.02 5.62
N PHE A 103 17.51 -0.08 4.41
CA PHE A 103 18.31 -0.03 3.18
C PHE A 103 18.88 1.38 2.95
N LEU A 104 20.10 1.48 2.44
CA LEU A 104 20.75 2.75 2.11
C LEU A 104 21.04 2.88 0.61
N ASN A 105 21.91 2.01 0.08
CA ASN A 105 22.28 2.03 -1.33
C ASN A 105 22.58 0.63 -1.87
N SER A 106 22.50 0.50 -3.19
CA SER A 106 22.98 -0.69 -3.90
C SER A 106 24.50 -0.71 -3.91
N GLY A 107 25.09 -1.91 -3.84
CA GLY A 107 26.54 -2.09 -3.76
C GLY A 107 27.07 -2.09 -2.32
N ALA A 108 28.39 -1.98 -2.19
CA ALA A 108 29.03 -1.88 -0.89
C ALA A 108 28.76 -0.52 -0.24
N CYS A 109 28.89 -0.45 1.08
CA CYS A 109 28.82 0.80 1.81
C CYS A 109 29.97 1.74 1.45
N THR A 110 29.67 3.01 1.27
CA THR A 110 30.65 4.09 1.11
C THR A 110 30.75 4.87 2.42
N ALA A 111 31.91 5.47 2.71
CA ALA A 111 32.15 6.15 3.98
C ALA A 111 31.36 7.47 4.14
N GLN A 112 30.76 7.99 3.06
CA GLN A 112 30.21 9.36 2.99
C GLN A 112 28.78 9.42 2.46
N GLY A 113 28.21 8.30 1.99
CA GLY A 113 26.88 8.29 1.39
C GLY A 113 25.78 8.45 2.44
N GLN A 114 24.98 9.51 2.34
CA GLN A 114 23.80 9.72 3.19
C GLN A 114 22.55 9.91 2.33
N PHE A 115 21.51 9.13 2.61
CA PHE A 115 20.18 9.33 2.05
C PHE A 115 19.35 10.19 3.01
N GLY A 116 18.62 11.16 2.46
CA GLY A 116 17.77 12.05 3.26
C GLY A 116 16.44 12.35 2.59
N VAL A 117 15.39 12.38 3.40
CA VAL A 117 14.06 12.85 2.99
C VAL A 117 13.67 14.00 3.91
N SER A 118 13.21 15.11 3.34
CA SER A 118 12.69 16.23 4.11
C SER A 118 11.47 16.84 3.44
N VAL A 119 10.72 17.65 4.19
CA VAL A 119 9.56 18.38 3.69
C VAL A 119 9.79 19.86 3.96
N LYS A 120 9.68 20.69 2.93
CA LYS A 120 9.89 22.15 2.99
C LYS A 120 8.62 22.91 2.67
N TYR A 121 8.59 24.19 3.03
CA TYR A 121 7.50 25.12 2.69
C TYR A 121 6.12 24.70 3.24
N GLY A 122 6.07 23.91 4.30
CA GLY A 122 4.86 23.63 5.06
C GLY A 122 4.66 24.61 6.20
N ASN A 123 3.41 24.81 6.63
CA ASN A 123 3.13 25.59 7.85
C ASN A 123 3.29 24.75 9.12
N THR A 124 3.19 23.42 8.98
CA THR A 124 3.38 22.45 10.06
C THR A 124 4.52 21.49 9.74
N THR A 125 4.94 20.68 10.70
CA THR A 125 5.98 19.65 10.52
C THR A 125 5.52 18.45 9.69
N SER A 126 4.23 18.40 9.33
CA SER A 126 3.57 17.22 8.73
C SER A 126 3.05 17.50 7.32
N GLU A 127 3.39 18.65 6.73
CA GLU A 127 2.94 19.08 5.41
C GLU A 127 4.05 19.83 4.66
N GLY A 128 3.93 19.92 3.33
CA GLY A 128 4.80 20.72 2.47
C GLY A 128 5.22 19.98 1.20
N ILE A 129 6.34 20.42 0.62
CA ILE A 129 6.91 19.89 -0.62
C ILE A 129 8.08 18.96 -0.28
N VAL A 130 8.06 17.75 -0.83
CA VAL A 130 9.07 16.71 -0.58
C VAL A 130 10.38 17.05 -1.30
N GLU A 131 11.47 17.04 -0.54
CA GLU A 131 12.85 17.08 -1.02
C GLU A 131 13.59 15.79 -0.67
N VAL A 132 14.38 15.29 -1.61
CA VAL A 132 15.17 14.06 -1.43
C VAL A 132 16.64 14.36 -1.75
N LYS A 133 17.53 13.90 -0.87
CA LYS A 133 18.97 13.81 -1.08
C LYS A 133 19.34 12.35 -1.35
N LEU A 134 19.86 12.07 -2.54
CA LEU A 134 20.34 10.74 -2.90
C LEU A 134 21.75 10.50 -2.34
N VAL A 135 22.09 9.24 -2.09
CA VAL A 135 23.37 8.83 -1.47
C VAL A 135 24.59 9.34 -2.24
N ASP A 136 24.53 9.33 -3.56
CA ASP A 136 25.63 9.71 -4.45
C ASP A 136 25.57 11.19 -4.90
N GLN A 137 24.71 12.01 -4.28
CA GLN A 137 24.49 13.39 -4.66
C GLN A 137 24.48 14.33 -3.46
N ASP A 138 25.20 15.43 -3.56
CA ASP A 138 25.20 16.45 -2.50
C ASP A 138 24.01 17.40 -2.58
N LYS A 139 23.25 17.37 -3.68
CA LYS A 139 22.13 18.29 -3.92
C LYS A 139 20.78 17.66 -3.54
N GLU A 140 19.98 18.42 -2.81
CA GLU A 140 18.56 18.12 -2.56
C GLU A 140 17.71 18.47 -3.79
N MET A 141 16.78 17.58 -4.15
CA MET A 141 15.93 17.73 -5.33
C MET A 141 14.46 17.49 -5.00
N PHE A 142 13.59 18.16 -5.74
CA PHE A 142 12.14 17.98 -5.66
C PHE A 142 11.65 16.76 -6.44
N ILE A 143 10.49 16.25 -6.04
CA ILE A 143 9.80 15.14 -6.71
C ILE A 143 8.74 15.66 -7.69
N CYS A 144 8.68 15.04 -8.87
CA CYS A 144 7.69 15.36 -9.89
C CYS A 144 6.27 14.94 -9.45
N LYS A 145 5.31 15.86 -9.53
CA LYS A 145 3.89 15.58 -9.24
C LYS A 145 3.28 14.48 -10.14
N LYS A 146 3.68 14.40 -11.41
CA LYS A 146 3.08 13.47 -12.39
C LYS A 146 3.28 11.99 -12.05
N THR A 147 4.33 11.65 -11.32
CA THR A 147 4.69 10.28 -10.94
C THR A 147 4.46 10.02 -9.44
N TRP A 148 3.81 10.94 -8.73
CA TRP A 148 3.61 10.85 -7.30
C TRP A 148 2.24 10.26 -6.98
N SER A 149 2.21 9.15 -6.24
CA SER A 149 0.99 8.47 -5.82
C SER A 149 0.98 8.18 -4.31
N ILE A 150 -0.08 7.54 -3.83
CA ILE A 150 -0.18 7.10 -2.43
C ILE A 150 0.89 6.07 -2.06
N ILE A 151 1.45 5.35 -3.06
CA ILE A 151 2.48 4.33 -2.86
C ILE A 151 3.75 4.99 -2.32
N GLU A 152 4.26 6.01 -3.02
CA GLU A 152 5.46 6.74 -2.61
C GLU A 152 5.19 7.62 -1.38
N ALA A 153 3.99 8.21 -1.27
CA ALA A 153 3.63 9.06 -0.15
C ALA A 153 3.68 8.33 1.20
N ASN A 154 3.08 7.13 1.28
CA ASN A 154 3.09 6.34 2.51
C ASN A 154 4.52 5.97 2.94
N VAL A 155 5.40 5.66 1.98
CA VAL A 155 6.80 5.33 2.26
C VAL A 155 7.60 6.57 2.70
N ALA A 156 7.37 7.72 2.07
CA ALA A 156 8.03 8.97 2.47
C ALA A 156 7.65 9.39 3.90
N CYS A 157 6.37 9.30 4.26
CA CYS A 157 5.90 9.56 5.62
C CYS A 157 6.51 8.57 6.64
N LEU A 158 6.64 7.29 6.26
CA LEU A 158 7.30 6.29 7.11
C LEU A 158 8.77 6.64 7.36
N GLU A 159 9.50 7.14 6.35
CA GLU A 159 10.89 7.56 6.53
C GLU A 159 11.01 8.78 7.44
N LEU A 160 10.03 9.69 7.38
CA LEU A 160 9.93 10.86 8.25
C LEU A 160 9.44 10.53 9.68
N GLY A 161 9.15 9.27 9.99
CA GLY A 161 8.79 8.80 11.33
C GLY A 161 7.29 8.71 11.62
N PHE A 162 6.43 8.88 10.62
CA PHE A 162 4.98 8.68 10.77
C PHE A 162 4.62 7.21 10.57
N GLN A 163 3.97 6.58 11.55
CA GLN A 163 3.55 5.19 11.48
C GLN A 163 2.30 5.00 10.61
N LEU A 164 2.20 3.82 9.98
CA LEU A 164 1.06 3.38 9.16
C LEU A 164 0.10 2.49 9.95
#